data_AF-A0A7V3BWZ7-F1
#
_entry.id   AF-A0A7V3BWZ7-F1
#
_cell.length_a   1.000
_cell.length_b   1.000
_cell.length_c   1.000
_cell.angle_alpha   90.00
_cell.angle_beta   90.00
_cell.angle_gamma   90.00
#
_symmetry.space_group_name_H-M   'P 1'
#
loop_
_entity.id
_entity.type
_entity.pdbx_description
1 polymer ?
#
loop_
_entity_poly.entity_id
_entity_poly.type
_entity_poly.pdbx_seq_one_letter_code
_entity_poly.pdbx_strand_id
1 'polypeptide(L)'
;VGQLTPGPLFTTATFVGYVVLGLPGALLATVAIFLPSFVFVAVTAPLIARMRASRWLGGLLDGVAVAALALMAAVTWRIALEAIVDVPTAAIALFAGAALIVWRPNSIWLVLAGGAAGFVIEALR
;
A
#
# COMPACT_ATOMS: atom_id res chain seq x y z
N VAL A 1 -8.28 -8.81 6.44
CA VAL A 1 -7.16 -9.73 6.16
C VAL A 1 -6.21 -9.14 5.13
N GLY A 2 -6.66 -8.79 3.92
CA GLY A 2 -5.77 -8.31 2.84
C GLY A 2 -5.02 -6.97 3.03
N GLN A 3 -5.27 -6.22 4.11
CA GLN A 3 -4.57 -4.97 4.41
C GLN A 3 -3.62 -5.07 5.62
N LEU A 4 -3.57 -6.25 6.28
CA LEU A 4 -2.69 -6.50 7.45
C LEU A 4 -1.40 -7.25 7.07
N THR A 5 -1.33 -7.74 5.84
CA THR A 5 -0.23 -8.47 5.22
C THR A 5 0.09 -7.78 3.89
N PRO A 6 1.31 -7.92 3.33
CA PRO A 6 1.66 -7.26 2.07
C PRO A 6 0.59 -7.59 1.02
N GLY A 7 -0.14 -6.57 0.55
CA GLY A 7 -1.18 -6.63 -0.47
C GLY A 7 -2.35 -7.62 -0.24
N PRO A 8 -3.61 -7.24 -0.57
CA PRO A 8 -4.73 -8.16 -0.49
C PRO A 8 -4.54 -9.37 -1.41
N LEU A 9 -3.93 -9.14 -2.56
CA LEU A 9 -3.67 -10.16 -3.58
C LEU A 9 -2.77 -11.30 -3.10
N PHE A 10 -1.69 -11.01 -2.36
CA PHE A 10 -0.75 -12.06 -1.94
C PHE A 10 -1.38 -12.97 -0.89
N THR A 11 -2.15 -12.37 0.03
CA THR A 11 -2.84 -13.14 1.07
C THR A 11 -3.99 -13.95 0.49
N THR A 12 -4.69 -13.42 -0.52
CA THR A 12 -5.70 -14.18 -1.27
C THR A 12 -5.07 -15.36 -1.99
N ALA A 13 -3.89 -15.23 -2.62
CA ALA A 13 -3.23 -16.34 -3.29
C ALA A 13 -2.88 -17.48 -2.31
N THR A 14 -2.30 -17.17 -1.16
CA THR A 14 -2.03 -18.14 -0.09
C THR A 14 -3.31 -18.81 0.42
N PHE A 15 -4.39 -18.03 0.61
CA PHE A 15 -5.68 -18.55 1.06
C PHE A 15 -6.33 -19.47 0.01
N VAL A 16 -6.31 -19.09 -1.27
CA VAL A 16 -6.80 -19.96 -2.35
C VAL A 16 -6.00 -21.26 -2.39
N GLY A 17 -4.67 -21.19 -2.25
CA GLY A 17 -3.82 -22.39 -2.11
C GLY A 17 -4.23 -23.27 -0.94
N TYR A 18 -4.57 -22.66 0.21
CA TYR A 18 -5.09 -23.37 1.37
C TYR A 18 -6.43 -24.06 1.09
N VAL A 19 -7.37 -23.38 0.42
CA VAL A 19 -8.68 -23.94 0.07
C VAL A 19 -8.55 -25.13 -0.88
N VAL A 20 -7.56 -25.12 -1.79
CA VAL A 20 -7.38 -26.17 -2.79
C VAL A 20 -6.68 -27.42 -2.22
N LEU A 21 -5.61 -27.26 -1.44
CA LEU A 21 -4.78 -28.40 -1.00
C LEU A 21 -4.38 -28.35 0.48
N GLY A 22 -5.05 -27.54 1.29
CA GLY A 22 -4.69 -27.32 2.69
C GLY A 22 -3.32 -26.67 2.86
N LEU A 23 -2.61 -27.02 3.93
CA LEU A 23 -1.32 -26.41 4.28
C LEU A 23 -0.27 -26.50 3.16
N PRO A 24 -0.08 -27.65 2.46
CA PRO A 24 0.88 -27.71 1.35
C PRO A 24 0.50 -26.79 0.18
N GLY A 25 -0.79 -26.64 -0.13
CA GLY A 25 -1.25 -25.73 -1.18
C GLY A 25 -1.02 -24.26 -0.83
N ALA A 26 -1.20 -23.90 0.44
CA ALA A 26 -0.89 -22.56 0.95
C ALA A 26 0.61 -22.23 0.81
N LEU A 27 1.48 -23.18 1.17
CA LEU A 27 2.93 -23.02 1.04
C LEU A 27 3.35 -22.90 -0.43
N LEU A 28 2.85 -23.78 -1.29
CA LEU A 28 3.17 -23.76 -2.72
C LEU A 28 2.70 -22.45 -3.38
N ALA A 29 1.47 -22.00 -3.10
CA ALA A 29 0.95 -20.74 -3.63
C ALA A 29 1.75 -19.53 -3.16
N THR A 30 2.18 -19.54 -1.90
CA THR A 30 3.03 -18.47 -1.34
C THR A 30 4.39 -18.46 -2.02
N VAL A 31 5.05 -19.61 -2.18
CA VAL A 31 6.32 -19.67 -2.91
C VAL A 31 6.13 -19.21 -4.35
N ALA A 32 5.10 -19.71 -5.04
CA ALA A 32 4.85 -19.39 -6.44
C ALA A 32 4.60 -17.89 -6.70
N ILE A 33 3.93 -17.17 -5.78
CA ILE A 33 3.65 -15.74 -5.96
C ILE A 33 4.87 -14.84 -5.66
N PHE A 34 5.74 -15.25 -4.74
CA PHE A 34 6.92 -14.45 -4.36
C PHE A 34 8.19 -14.80 -5.15
N LEU A 35 8.33 -16.06 -5.59
CA LEU A 35 9.53 -16.54 -6.27
C LEU A 35 9.90 -15.74 -7.53
N PRO A 36 8.97 -15.35 -8.43
CA PRO A 36 9.31 -14.57 -9.61
C PRO A 36 9.93 -13.22 -9.24
N SER A 37 9.41 -12.54 -8.22
CA SER A 37 9.92 -11.26 -7.74
C SER A 37 11.32 -11.39 -7.16
N PHE A 38 11.60 -12.45 -6.38
CA PHE A 38 12.94 -12.70 -5.86
C PHE A 38 13.95 -12.99 -6.96
N VAL A 39 13.58 -13.82 -7.94
CA VAL A 39 14.41 -14.09 -9.12
C VAL A 39 14.68 -12.80 -9.90
N PHE A 40 13.64 -11.99 -10.13
CA PHE A 40 13.78 -10.74 -10.86
C PHE A 40 14.72 -9.76 -10.15
N VAL A 41 14.58 -9.59 -8.83
CA VAL A 41 15.49 -8.75 -8.04
C VAL A 41 16.91 -9.29 -8.08
N ALA A 42 17.12 -10.60 -7.91
CA ALA A 42 18.44 -11.20 -7.94
C ALA A 42 19.15 -11.00 -9.29
N VAL A 43 18.42 -11.15 -10.39
CA VAL A 43 18.94 -10.95 -11.75
C VAL A 43 19.20 -9.47 -12.06
N THR A 44 18.31 -8.58 -11.62
CA THR A 44 18.39 -7.15 -11.98
C THR A 44 19.28 -6.33 -11.05
N ALA A 45 19.49 -6.74 -9.80
CA ALA A 45 20.35 -6.04 -8.83
C ALA A 45 21.75 -5.68 -9.37
N PRO A 46 22.54 -6.61 -9.96
CA PRO A 46 23.85 -6.26 -10.50
C PRO A 46 23.76 -5.32 -11.71
N LEU A 47 22.69 -5.41 -12.52
CA LEU A 47 22.46 -4.51 -13.64
C LEU A 47 22.16 -3.09 -13.17
N ILE A 48 21.29 -2.95 -12.17
CA ILE A 48 20.93 -1.66 -11.57
C ILE A 48 22.15 -0.99 -10.94
N ALA A 49 23.02 -1.76 -10.27
CA ALA A 49 24.26 -1.24 -9.72
C ALA A 49 25.18 -0.65 -10.82
N ARG A 50 25.29 -1.33 -11.96
CA ARG A 50 26.02 -0.81 -13.13
C ARG A 50 25.37 0.43 -13.74
N MET A 51 24.04 0.46 -13.82
CA MET A 51 23.28 1.62 -14.31
C MET A 51 23.49 2.85 -13.42
N ARG A 52 23.52 2.67 -12.08
CA ARG A 52 23.78 3.77 -11.12
C ARG A 52 25.19 4.36 -11.22
N ALA A 53 26.17 3.64 -11.78
CA ALA A 53 27.51 4.18 -12.00
C ALA A 53 27.55 5.26 -13.09
N SER A 54 26.56 5.32 -13.98
CA SER A 54 26.44 6.37 -15.00
C SER A 54 25.54 7.50 -14.51
N ARG A 55 25.99 8.76 -14.69
CA ARG A 55 25.23 9.95 -14.28
C ARG A 55 23.86 10.06 -14.95
N TRP A 56 23.74 9.65 -16.23
CA TRP A 56 22.48 9.69 -16.97
C TRP A 56 21.51 8.60 -16.51
N LEU A 57 21.98 7.36 -16.42
CA LEU A 57 21.14 6.21 -16.02
C LEU A 57 20.78 6.26 -14.52
N GLY A 58 21.68 6.74 -13.66
CA GLY A 58 21.38 7.02 -12.26
C GLY A 58 20.27 8.05 -12.11
N GLY A 59 20.35 9.17 -12.86
CA GLY A 59 19.28 10.18 -12.88
C GLY A 59 17.94 9.65 -13.38
N LEU A 60 17.95 8.73 -14.37
CA LEU A 60 16.72 8.06 -14.82
C LEU A 60 16.10 7.20 -13.71
N LEU A 61 16.91 6.43 -12.97
CA LEU A 61 16.43 5.60 -11.87
C LEU A 61 15.83 6.44 -10.73
N ASP A 62 16.43 7.60 -10.42
CA ASP A 62 15.88 8.53 -9.45
C ASP A 62 14.57 9.17 -9.97
N GLY A 63 14.49 9.46 -11.26
CA GLY A 63 13.26 9.88 -11.93
C GLY A 63 12.13 8.86 -11.82
N VAL A 64 12.42 7.57 -11.94
CA VAL A 64 11.43 6.49 -11.70
C VAL A 64 10.94 6.49 -10.25
N ALA A 65 11.82 6.69 -9.27
CA ALA A 65 11.44 6.78 -7.87
C ALA A 65 10.51 7.99 -7.60
N VAL A 66 10.84 9.15 -8.16
CA VAL A 66 10.00 10.36 -8.08
C VAL A 66 8.66 10.15 -8.79
N ALA A 67 8.64 9.50 -9.96
CA ALA A 67 7.41 9.17 -10.67
C ALA A 67 6.50 8.23 -9.84
N ALA A 68 7.07 7.26 -9.14
CA ALA A 68 6.32 6.40 -8.23
C ALA A 68 5.71 7.18 -7.05
N LEU A 69 6.47 8.10 -6.45
CA LEU A 69 5.94 9.01 -5.42
C LEU A 69 4.81 9.89 -5.95
N ALA A 70 4.97 10.45 -7.15
CA ALA A 70 3.94 11.26 -7.80
C ALA A 70 2.68 10.45 -8.10
N LEU A 71 2.82 9.21 -8.55
CA LEU A 71 1.69 8.29 -8.78
C LEU A 71 0.95 7.99 -7.47
N MET A 72 1.67 7.68 -6.38
CA MET A 72 1.06 7.45 -5.08
C MET A 72 0.30 8.68 -4.59
N ALA A 73 0.86 9.88 -4.75
CA ALA A 73 0.20 11.14 -4.41
C ALA A 73 -1.06 11.36 -5.28
N ALA A 74 -0.98 11.10 -6.59
CA ALA A 74 -2.11 11.26 -7.50
C ALA A 74 -3.27 10.29 -7.19
N VAL A 75 -2.97 9.03 -6.89
CA VAL A 75 -3.97 8.04 -6.48
C VAL A 75 -4.59 8.43 -5.14
N THR A 76 -3.77 8.84 -4.17
CA THR A 76 -4.25 9.33 -2.87
C THR A 76 -5.18 10.52 -3.04
N TRP A 77 -4.83 11.47 -3.92
CA TRP A 77 -5.65 12.62 -4.24
C TRP A 77 -6.99 12.23 -4.87
N ARG A 78 -6.98 11.29 -5.83
CA ARG A 78 -8.21 10.78 -6.45
C ARG A 78 -9.14 10.13 -5.43
N ILE A 79 -8.59 9.32 -4.53
CA ILE A 79 -9.36 8.69 -3.44
C ILE A 79 -9.90 9.77 -2.49
N ALA A 80 -9.10 10.79 -2.15
CA ALA A 80 -9.53 11.87 -1.26
C ALA A 80 -10.73 12.65 -1.84
N LEU A 81 -10.74 12.93 -3.15
CA LEU A 81 -11.86 13.60 -3.81
C LEU A 81 -13.14 12.76 -3.79
N GLU A 82 -13.02 11.43 -3.83
CA GLU A 82 -14.18 10.52 -3.78
C GLU A 82 -14.63 10.26 -2.33
N ALA A 83 -13.72 10.36 -1.35
CA ALA A 83 -14.00 10.12 0.06
C ALA A 83 -14.50 11.37 0.82
N ILE A 84 -14.07 12.57 0.42
CA ILE A 84 -14.45 13.83 1.08
C ILE A 84 -15.65 14.43 0.34
N VAL A 85 -16.84 14.17 0.85
CA VAL A 85 -18.11 14.59 0.24
C VAL A 85 -18.80 15.72 0.99
N ASP A 86 -18.45 15.92 2.26
CA ASP A 86 -19.10 16.88 3.14
C ASP A 86 -18.17 17.45 4.22
N VAL A 87 -18.68 18.43 4.97
CA VAL A 87 -17.90 19.13 6.02
C VAL A 87 -17.34 18.18 7.10
N PRO A 88 -18.09 17.21 7.67
CA PRO A 88 -17.52 16.30 8.65
C PRO A 88 -16.49 15.33 8.06
N THR A 89 -16.66 14.81 6.84
CA THR A 89 -15.61 13.98 6.20
C THR A 89 -14.34 14.79 5.93
N ALA A 90 -14.46 16.06 5.54
CA ALA A 90 -13.33 16.97 5.40
C ALA A 90 -12.61 17.23 6.73
N ALA A 91 -13.37 17.44 7.81
CA ALA A 91 -12.81 17.62 9.15
C ALA A 91 -12.05 16.37 9.61
N ILE A 92 -12.66 15.18 9.47
CA ILE A 92 -12.01 13.91 9.81
C ILE A 92 -10.72 13.73 9.02
N ALA A 93 -10.72 14.00 7.71
CA ALA A 93 -9.53 13.90 6.87
C ALA A 93 -8.41 14.86 7.33
N LEU A 94 -8.74 16.11 7.66
CA LEU A 94 -7.78 17.10 8.14
C LEU A 94 -7.17 16.70 9.49
N PHE A 95 -8.01 16.31 10.46
CA PHE A 95 -7.54 15.90 11.79
C PHE A 95 -6.72 14.61 11.72
N ALA A 96 -7.17 13.61 10.96
CA ALA A 96 -6.43 12.37 10.76
C ALA A 96 -5.08 12.62 10.07
N GLY A 97 -5.05 13.48 9.05
CA GLY A 97 -3.82 13.86 8.36
C GLY A 97 -2.83 14.60 9.27
N ALA A 98 -3.31 15.57 10.04
CA ALA A 98 -2.49 16.30 11.00
C ALA A 98 -1.95 15.37 12.11
N ALA A 99 -2.79 14.52 12.68
CA ALA A 99 -2.40 13.53 13.68
C ALA A 99 -1.36 12.56 13.13
N LEU A 100 -1.50 12.12 11.87
CA LEU A 100 -0.54 11.25 11.21
C LEU A 100 0.85 11.90 11.08
N ILE A 101 0.91 13.19 10.71
CA ILE A 101 2.18 13.90 10.51
C ILE A 101 2.88 14.18 11.85
N VAL A 102 2.12 14.61 12.87
CA VAL A 102 2.68 15.05 14.16
C VAL A 102 3.00 13.87 15.06
N TRP A 103 2.08 12.90 15.20
CA TRP A 103 2.21 11.81 16.17
C TRP A 103 2.60 10.47 15.56
N ARG A 104 2.49 10.33 14.23
CA ARG A 104 2.76 9.07 13.51
C ARG A 104 2.16 7.82 14.20
N PRO A 105 0.88 7.84 14.61
CA PRO A 105 0.25 6.69 15.22
C PRO A 105 0.15 5.56 14.19
N ASN A 106 0.00 4.33 14.66
CA ASN A 106 -0.26 3.19 13.78
C ASN A 106 -1.54 3.46 12.95
N SER A 107 -1.43 3.32 11.63
CA SER A 107 -2.51 3.57 10.67
C SER A 107 -3.81 2.83 11.01
N ILE A 108 -3.71 1.66 11.68
CA ILE A 108 -4.89 0.90 12.13
C ILE A 108 -5.76 1.74 13.06
N TRP A 109 -5.17 2.44 14.02
CA TRP A 109 -5.91 3.27 14.97
C TRP A 109 -6.57 4.47 14.30
N LEU A 110 -5.89 5.09 13.32
CA LEU A 110 -6.44 6.19 12.53
C LEU A 110 -7.65 5.73 11.71
N VAL A 111 -7.57 4.57 11.07
CA VAL A 111 -8.67 4.00 10.27
C VAL A 111 -9.86 3.65 11.16
N LEU A 112 -9.61 2.99 12.31
CA LEU A 112 -10.68 2.63 13.25
C LEU A 112 -11.35 3.87 13.86
N ALA A 113 -10.57 4.85 14.32
CA ALA A 113 -11.11 6.07 14.91
C ALA A 113 -11.87 6.91 13.88
N GLY A 114 -11.34 7.06 12.67
CA GLY A 114 -12.01 7.77 11.59
C GLY A 114 -13.30 7.09 11.16
N GLY A 115 -13.29 5.75 11.03
CA GLY A 115 -14.49 4.98 10.71
C GLY A 115 -15.56 5.04 11.80
N ALA A 116 -15.16 4.94 13.08
CA ALA A 116 -16.08 5.08 14.21
C ALA A 116 -16.68 6.49 14.28
N ALA A 117 -15.85 7.53 14.12
CA ALA A 117 -16.31 8.92 14.09
C ALA A 117 -17.30 9.17 12.96
N GLY A 118 -17.00 8.68 11.75
CA GLY A 118 -17.90 8.78 10.61
C GLY A 118 -19.24 8.08 10.85
N PHE A 119 -19.21 6.85 11.40
CA PHE A 119 -20.42 6.09 11.72
C PHE A 119 -21.31 6.80 12.75
N VAL A 120 -20.71 7.35 13.81
CA VAL A 120 -21.46 8.09 14.85
C VAL A 120 -22.09 9.36 14.28
N ILE A 121 -21.36 10.10 13.44
CA ILE A 121 -21.90 11.32 12.81
C ILE A 121 -23.07 11.00 11.88
N GLU A 122 -22.98 9.92 11.11
CA GLU A 122 -24.08 9.48 10.24
C GLU A 122 -25.29 8.98 11.05
N ALA A 123 -25.06 8.25 12.15
CA ALA A 123 -26.14 7.77 13.03
C ALA A 123 -26.87 8.89 13.79
N LEU A 124 -26.28 10.10 13.87
CA LEU A 124 -26.85 11.28 14.52
C LEU A 124 -27.55 12.23 13.54
N ARG A 125 -27.48 11.97 12.24
CA ARG A 125 -28.19 12.71 11.18
C ARG A 125 -29.55 12.07 10.88
#